data_AF-A0A6J4XPZ2-F1
#
_entry.id   AF-A0A6J4XPZ2-F1
#
_cell.length_a   1.000
_cell.length_b   1.000
_cell.length_c   1.000
_cell.angle_alpha   90.00
_cell.angle_beta   90.00
_cell.angle_gamma   90.00
#
_symmetry.space_group_name_H-M   'P 1'
#
loop_
_entity.id
_entity.type
_entity.pdbx_description
1 polymer ?
#
loop_
_entity_poly.entity_id
_entity_poly.type
_entity_poly.pdbx_seq_one_letter_code
_entity_poly.pdbx_strand_id
1 'polypeptide(L)'
;MGLKFEAFFILISKGGGLKEAYCRPCETVGRGWPTRNDKMIIFSAVKLKNLFKKERDYPWQKPNNCPRCNSWRLWGHGFAQAIFDGFIRPLLLKLYRCPDCGCVIRLRPKGYFKGFQASIETIRSSIACKAATNRWIAGVDRTRQCHWFRFLCQRIKVYLTDTWREGIVAGFDYLLQLGQIPVSRAI
;
A
#
# COMPACT_ATOMS: atom_id res chain seq x y z
N MET A 1 -16.71 36.72 -13.85
CA MET A 1 -15.43 37.14 -13.25
C MET A 1 -14.73 35.87 -12.80
N GLY A 2 -13.78 35.26 -13.51
CA GLY A 2 -12.52 35.80 -14.01
C GLY A 2 -11.41 34.95 -13.38
N LEU A 3 -10.93 33.93 -14.13
CA LEU A 3 -9.84 33.01 -13.79
C LEU A 3 -8.55 33.77 -13.43
N LYS A 4 -7.81 33.33 -12.40
CA LYS A 4 -6.32 33.25 -12.39
C LYS A 4 -5.84 32.25 -11.32
N PHE A 5 -5.41 31.06 -11.76
CA PHE A 5 -4.46 30.23 -11.02
C PHE A 5 -3.08 30.51 -11.61
N GLU A 6 -2.20 31.17 -10.85
CA GLU A 6 -0.81 31.35 -11.27
C GLU A 6 0.01 30.09 -10.94
N ALA A 7 0.69 29.60 -11.98
CA ALA A 7 1.67 28.53 -11.91
C ALA A 7 3.01 29.10 -11.44
N PHE A 8 3.54 28.58 -10.34
CA PHE A 8 4.93 28.84 -9.96
C PHE A 8 5.82 27.74 -10.55
N PHE A 9 6.47 28.08 -11.67
CA PHE A 9 7.67 27.39 -12.16
C PHE A 9 8.86 27.85 -11.32
N ILE A 10 9.57 26.92 -10.68
CA ILE A 10 10.93 27.19 -10.18
C ILE A 10 11.90 26.43 -11.09
N LEU A 11 12.53 27.19 -11.99
CA LEU A 11 13.76 26.83 -12.67
C LEU A 11 14.90 26.81 -11.62
N ILE A 12 15.65 25.72 -11.52
CA ILE A 12 16.96 25.72 -10.87
C ILE A 12 18.04 25.68 -11.96
N SER A 13 18.89 26.69 -11.92
CA SER A 13 20.00 26.97 -12.82
C SER A 13 21.16 25.99 -12.67
N LYS A 14 21.93 25.83 -13.76
CA LYS A 14 23.20 25.11 -13.85
C LYS A 14 24.40 26.03 -13.58
N GLY A 15 25.46 25.45 -13.02
CA GLY A 15 26.84 25.93 -12.97
C GLY A 15 27.50 25.39 -11.70
N GLY A 16 28.67 24.76 -11.65
CA GLY A 16 29.79 24.53 -12.57
C GLY A 16 31.04 24.43 -11.68
N GLY A 17 31.87 23.38 -11.81
CA GLY A 17 33.13 23.28 -11.06
C GLY A 17 33.65 21.87 -10.85
N LEU A 18 34.44 21.38 -11.80
CA LEU A 18 35.19 20.11 -11.75
C LEU A 18 36.35 20.19 -10.73
N LYS A 19 36.46 19.18 -9.87
CA LYS A 19 37.75 18.67 -9.38
C LYS A 19 37.72 17.14 -9.47
N GLU A 20 38.51 16.63 -10.41
CA GLU A 20 38.78 15.21 -10.61
C GLU A 20 39.41 14.60 -9.36
N ALA A 21 38.64 13.79 -8.65
CA ALA A 21 39.17 12.75 -7.79
C ALA A 21 38.90 11.42 -8.49
N TYR A 22 39.96 10.69 -8.83
CA TYR A 22 39.89 9.36 -9.41
C TYR A 22 39.26 8.38 -8.41
N CYS A 23 37.93 8.34 -8.40
CA CYS A 23 37.17 7.24 -7.82
C CYS A 23 37.04 6.14 -8.86
N ARG A 24 37.36 4.91 -8.44
CA ARG A 24 37.22 3.66 -9.22
C ARG A 24 35.88 3.64 -9.98
N PRO A 25 35.79 3.04 -11.19
CA PRO A 25 34.52 2.89 -11.89
C PRO A 25 33.53 2.16 -10.98
N CYS A 26 32.61 2.91 -10.38
CA CYS A 26 31.40 2.34 -9.83
C CYS A 26 30.63 1.88 -11.05
N GLU A 27 30.60 0.57 -11.27
CA GLU A 27 29.77 -0.05 -12.29
C GLU A 27 28.39 0.62 -12.24
N THR A 28 28.04 1.27 -13.35
CA THR A 28 26.76 1.90 -13.57
C THR A 28 25.71 0.81 -13.69
N VAL A 29 25.33 0.23 -12.54
CA VAL A 29 24.10 -0.56 -12.44
C VAL A 29 23.00 0.44 -12.72
N GLY A 30 22.46 0.37 -13.95
CA GLY A 30 21.50 1.31 -14.47
C GLY A 30 20.43 1.63 -13.43
N ARG A 31 20.07 2.90 -13.34
CA ARG A 31 18.90 3.35 -12.56
C ARG A 31 17.67 2.64 -13.11
N GLY A 32 17.43 1.43 -12.62
CA GLY A 32 16.22 0.68 -12.86
C GLY A 32 15.10 1.58 -12.35
N TRP A 33 14.20 1.93 -13.26
CA TRP A 33 12.91 2.52 -12.95
C TRP A 33 12.36 1.83 -11.70
N PRO A 34 11.75 2.56 -10.74
CA PRO A 34 11.18 1.95 -9.55
C PRO A 34 10.13 0.94 -9.98
N THR A 35 10.56 -0.33 -10.09
CA THR A 35 9.70 -1.45 -10.42
C THR A 35 8.57 -1.43 -9.42
N ARG A 36 7.33 -1.45 -9.91
CA ARG A 36 6.08 -1.42 -9.16
C ARG A 36 5.89 -2.70 -8.33
N ASN A 37 6.93 -3.16 -7.64
CA ASN A 37 7.01 -4.44 -6.96
C ASN A 37 6.25 -4.38 -5.64
N ASP A 38 5.35 -5.35 -5.43
CA ASP A 38 4.62 -5.55 -4.17
C ASP A 38 5.55 -5.82 -2.97
N LYS A 39 6.80 -6.25 -3.24
CA LYS A 39 7.84 -6.51 -2.24
C LYS A 39 8.28 -5.27 -1.43
N MET A 40 7.82 -4.06 -1.75
CA MET A 40 8.21 -2.82 -1.07
C MET A 40 7.33 -2.44 0.14
N ILE A 41 6.30 -3.23 0.45
CA ILE A 41 5.43 -3.00 1.62
C ILE A 41 5.62 -4.15 2.60
N ILE A 42 5.96 -3.82 3.85
CA ILE A 42 6.05 -4.79 4.94
C ILE A 42 4.88 -4.59 5.88
N PHE A 43 4.15 -5.67 6.15
CA PHE A 43 3.02 -5.65 7.07
C PHE A 43 3.49 -5.82 8.51
N SER A 44 3.30 -4.79 9.32
CA SER A 44 3.72 -4.73 10.73
C SER A 44 2.50 -4.73 11.66
N ALA A 45 2.64 -5.34 12.83
CA ALA A 45 1.59 -5.32 13.85
C ALA A 45 1.51 -3.91 14.45
N VAL A 46 0.48 -3.15 14.08
CA VAL A 46 0.29 -1.75 14.49
C VAL A 46 -1.12 -1.57 15.05
N LYS A 47 -1.21 -1.00 16.25
CA LYS A 47 -2.48 -0.52 16.81
C LYS A 47 -2.76 0.89 16.26
N LEU A 48 -3.70 1.04 15.32
CA LEU A 48 -3.96 2.32 14.64
C LEU A 48 -4.28 3.48 15.59
N LYS A 49 -5.04 3.23 16.67
CA LYS A 49 -5.32 4.24 17.70
C LYS A 49 -4.04 4.80 18.34
N ASN A 50 -3.06 3.95 18.59
CA ASN A 50 -1.76 4.37 19.14
C ASN A 50 -0.94 5.12 18.10
N LEU A 51 -0.99 4.69 16.84
CA LEU A 51 -0.34 5.40 15.75
C LEU A 51 -0.90 6.81 15.56
N PHE A 52 -2.22 6.95 15.64
CA PHE A 52 -2.88 8.25 15.54
C PHE A 52 -2.49 9.22 16.67
N LYS A 53 -2.33 8.70 17.89
CA LYS A 53 -1.93 9.50 19.06
C LYS A 53 -0.45 9.90 19.04
N LYS A 54 0.43 8.97 18.66
CA LYS A 54 1.89 9.17 18.72
C LYS A 54 2.49 9.76 17.44
N GLU A 55 1.80 9.66 16.32
CA GLU A 55 2.26 10.17 15.02
C GLU A 55 3.70 9.74 14.69
N ARG A 56 4.64 10.72 14.64
CA ARG A 56 6.05 10.50 14.31
C ARG A 56 6.81 9.76 15.42
N ASP A 57 6.33 9.84 16.65
CA ASP A 57 6.93 9.23 17.84
C ASP A 57 6.46 7.79 18.08
N TYR A 58 5.66 7.24 17.15
CA TYR A 58 5.30 5.83 17.21
C TYR A 58 6.56 4.95 17.08
N PRO A 59 6.79 3.99 17.99
CA PRO A 59 8.00 3.16 18.02
C PRO A 59 7.95 2.07 16.95
N TRP A 60 8.13 2.46 15.70
CA TRP A 60 8.16 1.55 14.56
C TRP A 60 9.30 0.54 14.68
N GLN A 61 8.96 -0.75 14.57
CA GLN A 61 9.95 -1.82 14.49
C GLN A 61 10.63 -1.79 13.13
N LYS A 62 11.96 -1.58 13.14
CA LYS A 62 12.79 -1.58 11.93
C LYS A 62 12.83 -3.00 11.35
N PRO A 63 12.62 -3.20 10.04
CA PRO A 63 12.83 -4.50 9.42
C PRO A 63 14.28 -4.94 9.49
N ASN A 64 14.52 -6.24 9.63
CA ASN A 64 15.88 -6.79 9.72
C ASN A 64 16.65 -6.63 8.40
N ASN A 65 15.99 -6.87 7.27
CA ASN A 65 16.62 -6.92 5.96
C ASN A 65 15.78 -6.21 4.89
N CYS A 66 16.46 -5.75 3.85
CA CYS A 66 15.82 -5.21 2.67
C CYS A 66 15.09 -6.34 1.91
N PRO A 67 13.80 -6.19 1.58
CA PRO A 67 13.06 -7.22 0.83
C PRO A 67 13.49 -7.33 -0.64
N ARG A 68 14.35 -6.42 -1.12
CA ARG A 68 14.86 -6.41 -2.51
C ARG A 68 16.24 -7.06 -2.64
N CYS A 69 17.22 -6.64 -1.84
CA CYS A 69 18.61 -7.11 -1.93
C CYS A 69 19.10 -7.85 -0.68
N ASN A 70 18.23 -8.11 0.29
CA ASN A 70 18.53 -8.76 1.58
C ASN A 70 19.56 -8.07 2.47
N SER A 71 20.05 -6.87 2.11
CA SER A 71 20.95 -6.09 2.97
C SER A 71 20.31 -5.75 4.31
N TRP A 72 21.10 -5.86 5.37
CA TRP A 72 20.74 -5.47 6.75
C TRP A 72 20.80 -3.96 6.98
N ARG A 73 21.41 -3.21 6.05
CA ARG A 73 21.60 -1.76 6.15
C ARG A 73 20.31 -1.05 5.76
N LEU A 74 19.36 -0.93 6.69
CA LEU A 74 18.14 -0.13 6.48
C LEU A 74 18.17 1.16 7.29
N TRP A 75 17.93 2.30 6.63
CA TRP A 75 17.97 3.62 7.25
C TRP A 75 16.57 4.24 7.25
N GLY A 76 16.26 5.04 8.28
CA GLY A 76 15.00 5.78 8.32
C GLY A 76 14.96 6.79 7.17
N HIS A 77 13.94 6.72 6.32
CA HIS A 77 13.79 7.63 5.18
C HIS A 77 12.81 8.76 5.45
N GLY A 78 11.77 8.50 6.26
CA GLY A 78 10.74 9.48 6.58
C GLY A 78 9.41 8.80 6.86
N PHE A 79 8.33 9.48 6.47
CA PHE A 79 6.96 9.00 6.65
C PHE A 79 6.14 9.20 5.38
N ALA A 80 5.19 8.31 5.13
CA ALA A 80 4.15 8.46 4.11
C ALA A 80 2.79 8.59 4.78
N GLN A 81 1.96 9.51 4.29
CA GLN A 81 0.58 9.63 4.73
C GLN A 81 -0.27 8.51 4.13
N ALA A 82 -1.16 7.92 4.93
CA ALA A 82 -2.15 6.96 4.47
C ALA A 82 -3.49 7.18 5.18
N ILE A 83 -4.57 7.16 4.40
CA ILE A 83 -5.93 7.28 4.91
C ILE A 83 -6.41 5.90 5.36
N PHE A 84 -7.05 5.86 6.53
CA PHE A 84 -7.71 4.69 7.09
C PHE A 84 -9.12 5.09 7.53
N ASP A 85 -10.07 4.18 7.36
CA ASP A 85 -11.44 4.42 7.81
C ASP A 85 -11.49 4.64 9.32
N GLY A 86 -12.36 5.57 9.76
CA GLY A 86 -12.52 5.92 11.17
C GLY A 86 -11.53 6.96 11.70
N PHE A 87 -10.69 7.56 10.85
CA PHE A 87 -9.77 8.62 11.24
C PHE A 87 -10.03 9.90 10.44
N ILE A 88 -10.09 11.04 11.14
CA ILE A 88 -10.37 12.36 10.54
C ILE A 88 -9.19 12.92 9.72
N ARG A 89 -7.97 12.37 9.91
CA ARG A 89 -6.75 12.81 9.22
C ARG A 89 -5.89 11.60 8.84
N PRO A 90 -5.05 11.72 7.80
CA PRO A 90 -4.15 10.65 7.40
C PRO A 90 -3.18 10.24 8.51
N LEU A 91 -2.87 8.95 8.60
CA LEU A 91 -1.87 8.41 9.52
C LEU A 91 -0.48 8.40 8.87
N LEU A 92 0.55 8.65 9.67
CA LEU A 92 1.95 8.63 9.23
C LEU A 92 2.52 7.21 9.31
N LEU A 93 2.80 6.60 8.17
CA LEU A 93 3.44 5.30 8.04
C LEU A 93 4.95 5.45 7.88
N LYS A 94 5.75 4.69 8.64
CA LYS A 94 7.21 4.78 8.54
C LYS A 94 7.73 4.26 7.20
N LEU A 95 8.72 4.99 6.67
CA LEU A 95 9.50 4.60 5.51
C LEU A 95 10.94 4.29 5.91
N TYR A 96 11.47 3.19 5.36
CA TYR A 96 12.89 2.86 5.40
C TYR A 96 13.45 2.88 3.99
N ARG A 97 14.73 3.20 3.84
CA ARG A 97 15.46 3.11 2.57
C ARG A 97 16.67 2.21 2.73
N CYS A 98 16.89 1.36 1.74
CA CYS A 98 18.13 0.60 1.61
C CYS A 98 19.16 1.45 0.83
N PRO A 99 20.35 1.72 1.38
CA PRO A 99 21.40 2.45 0.68
C PRO A 99 22.00 1.61 -0.46
N ASP A 100 22.04 0.28 -0.32
CA ASP A 100 22.71 -0.61 -1.29
C ASP A 100 21.92 -0.77 -2.60
N CYS A 101 20.59 -0.84 -2.54
CA CYS A 101 19.74 -1.00 -3.74
C CYS A 101 18.76 0.16 -3.99
N GLY A 102 18.78 1.19 -3.13
CA GLY A 102 17.88 2.35 -3.21
C GLY A 102 16.40 2.08 -2.90
N CYS A 103 16.02 0.83 -2.58
CA CYS A 103 14.62 0.44 -2.34
C CYS A 103 14.03 1.22 -1.16
N VAL A 104 12.81 1.75 -1.33
CA VAL A 104 12.02 2.38 -0.27
C VAL A 104 10.97 1.41 0.22
N ILE A 105 10.99 1.12 1.51
CA ILE A 105 10.13 0.15 2.19
C ILE A 105 9.11 0.92 3.01
N ARG A 106 7.82 0.64 2.80
CA ARG A 106 6.73 1.22 3.60
C ARG A 106 6.22 0.21 4.61
N LEU A 107 6.15 0.60 5.88
CA LEU A 107 5.50 -0.22 6.90
C LEU A 107 3.99 0.03 6.88
N ARG A 108 3.21 -1.02 6.62
CA ARG A 108 1.74 -0.96 6.61
C ARG A 108 1.18 -1.80 7.76
N PRO A 109 0.10 -1.37 8.43
CA PRO A 109 -0.58 -2.18 9.44
C PRO A 109 -1.06 -3.52 8.88
N LYS A 110 -0.83 -4.61 9.61
CA LYS A 110 -1.45 -5.93 9.36
C LYS A 110 -2.98 -5.81 9.39
N GLY A 111 -3.66 -6.67 8.64
CA GLY A 111 -5.13 -6.65 8.52
C GLY A 111 -5.67 -5.66 7.49
N TYR A 112 -4.80 -5.09 6.64
CA TYR A 112 -5.17 -4.23 5.52
C TYR A 112 -4.53 -4.74 4.23
N PHE A 113 -5.22 -4.63 3.11
CA PHE A 113 -4.59 -4.85 1.80
C PHE A 113 -3.72 -3.66 1.39
N LYS A 114 -2.79 -3.90 0.45
CA LYS A 114 -2.03 -2.84 -0.21
C LYS A 114 -2.99 -1.89 -0.93
N GLY A 115 -3.00 -0.62 -0.53
CA GLY A 115 -3.82 0.42 -1.16
C GLY A 115 -5.26 0.54 -0.67
N PHE A 116 -5.69 -0.28 0.30
CA PHE A 116 -7.07 -0.25 0.81
C PHE A 116 -7.18 0.51 2.14
N GLN A 117 -8.14 1.42 2.24
CA GLN A 117 -8.40 2.21 3.44
C GLN A 117 -9.17 1.43 4.53
N ALA A 118 -10.03 0.49 4.11
CA ALA A 118 -10.74 -0.44 4.98
C ALA A 118 -9.86 -1.65 5.36
N SER A 119 -10.12 -2.20 6.55
CA SER A 119 -9.51 -3.47 6.95
C SER A 119 -10.06 -4.62 6.13
N ILE A 120 -9.30 -5.71 6.05
CA ILE A 120 -9.71 -6.97 5.41
C ILE A 120 -11.01 -7.46 6.05
N GLU A 121 -11.12 -7.34 7.38
CA GLU A 121 -12.31 -7.70 8.15
C GLU A 121 -13.53 -6.88 7.74
N THR A 122 -13.42 -5.55 7.64
CA THR A 122 -14.53 -4.69 7.21
C THR A 122 -14.99 -5.02 5.79
N ILE A 123 -14.05 -5.28 4.88
CA ILE A 123 -14.37 -5.68 3.50
C ILE A 123 -15.12 -7.02 3.51
N ARG A 124 -14.62 -8.03 4.25
CA ARG A 124 -15.26 -9.34 4.38
C ARG A 124 -16.66 -9.23 4.97
N SER A 125 -16.83 -8.45 6.03
CA SER A 125 -18.13 -8.22 6.69
C SER A 125 -19.13 -7.52 5.77
N SER A 126 -18.68 -6.54 4.97
CA SER A 126 -19.52 -5.91 3.94
C SER A 126 -20.05 -6.92 2.92
N ILE A 127 -19.17 -7.81 2.44
CA ILE A 127 -19.51 -8.84 1.46
C ILE A 127 -20.45 -9.89 2.07
N ALA A 128 -20.18 -10.33 3.30
CA ALA A 128 -21.03 -11.27 4.02
C ALA A 128 -22.43 -10.70 4.28
N CYS A 129 -22.53 -9.44 4.73
CA CYS A 129 -23.81 -8.75 4.90
C CYS A 129 -24.58 -8.66 3.58
N LYS A 130 -23.90 -8.33 2.48
CA LYS A 130 -24.50 -8.28 1.15
C LYS A 130 -25.01 -9.64 0.69
N ALA A 131 -24.23 -10.70 0.90
CA ALA A 131 -24.63 -12.05 0.54
C ALA A 131 -25.82 -12.56 1.36
N ALA A 132 -25.86 -12.28 2.66
CA ALA A 132 -26.90 -12.78 3.56
C ALA A 132 -28.21 -11.98 3.50
N THR A 133 -28.12 -10.66 3.35
CA THR A 133 -29.28 -9.75 3.53
C THR A 133 -29.59 -8.88 2.32
N ASN A 134 -28.77 -8.97 1.27
CA ASN A 134 -28.80 -8.09 0.10
C ASN A 134 -28.61 -6.57 0.42
N ARG A 135 -28.20 -6.22 1.64
CA ARG A 135 -27.95 -4.84 2.08
C ARG A 135 -26.45 -4.56 2.22
N TRP A 136 -26.09 -3.28 2.22
CA TRP A 136 -24.73 -2.82 2.49
C TRP A 136 -24.59 -2.46 3.98
N ILE A 137 -23.38 -2.59 4.52
CA ILE A 137 -23.13 -2.17 5.91
C ILE A 137 -23.13 -0.65 6.01
N ALA A 138 -23.63 -0.13 7.14
CA ALA A 138 -23.57 1.29 7.45
C ALA A 138 -22.14 1.72 7.83
N GLY A 139 -21.84 3.02 7.74
CA GLY A 139 -20.55 3.59 8.13
C GLY A 139 -19.41 3.39 7.12
N VAL A 140 -19.65 2.68 6.01
CA VAL A 140 -18.72 2.56 4.89
C VAL A 140 -19.41 3.06 3.63
N ASP A 141 -18.68 3.83 2.81
CA ASP A 141 -19.22 4.33 1.55
C ASP A 141 -19.77 3.21 0.66
N ARG A 142 -21.01 3.38 0.19
CA ARG A 142 -21.72 2.38 -0.64
C ARG A 142 -20.97 2.12 -1.94
N THR A 143 -20.39 3.14 -2.57
CA THR A 143 -19.70 3.00 -3.85
C THR A 143 -18.48 2.09 -3.72
N ARG A 144 -17.69 2.26 -2.65
CA ARG A 144 -16.58 1.37 -2.31
C ARG A 144 -17.03 -0.07 -2.08
N GLN A 145 -18.11 -0.28 -1.32
CA GLN A 145 -18.65 -1.62 -1.08
C GLN A 145 -19.11 -2.31 -2.37
N CYS A 146 -19.84 -1.57 -3.23
CA CYS A 146 -20.23 -2.05 -4.55
C CYS A 146 -19.01 -2.45 -5.39
N HIS A 147 -17.95 -1.65 -5.38
CA HIS A 147 -16.71 -1.98 -6.07
C HIS A 147 -16.09 -3.28 -5.54
N TRP A 148 -15.93 -3.42 -4.23
CA TRP A 148 -15.36 -4.63 -3.63
C TRP A 148 -16.12 -5.88 -4.05
N PHE A 149 -17.44 -5.85 -3.92
CA PHE A 149 -18.30 -6.97 -4.28
C PHE A 149 -18.20 -7.31 -5.77
N ARG A 150 -18.27 -6.31 -6.66
CA ARG A 150 -18.19 -6.52 -8.11
C ARG A 150 -16.86 -7.16 -8.53
N PHE A 151 -15.74 -6.65 -8.02
CA PHE A 151 -14.43 -7.20 -8.34
C PHE A 151 -14.22 -8.59 -7.75
N LEU A 152 -14.76 -8.88 -6.55
CA LEU A 152 -14.74 -10.24 -6.02
C LEU A 152 -15.49 -11.21 -6.93
N CYS A 153 -16.72 -10.89 -7.36
CA CYS A 153 -17.48 -11.75 -8.27
C CYS A 153 -16.72 -12.02 -9.57
N GLN A 154 -16.09 -10.99 -10.14
CA GLN A 154 -15.26 -11.14 -11.34
C GLN A 154 -14.05 -12.05 -11.09
N ARG A 155 -13.37 -11.90 -9.95
CA ARG A 155 -12.21 -12.71 -9.60
C ARG A 155 -12.59 -14.16 -9.30
N ILE A 156 -13.72 -14.42 -8.65
CA ILE A 156 -14.24 -15.79 -8.47
C ILE A 156 -14.44 -16.44 -9.84
N LYS A 157 -15.08 -15.77 -10.80
CA LYS A 157 -15.27 -16.32 -12.15
C LYS A 157 -13.95 -16.64 -12.85
N VAL A 158 -12.96 -15.75 -12.76
CA VAL A 158 -11.68 -15.94 -13.45
C VAL A 158 -10.82 -17.03 -12.78
N TYR A 159 -10.72 -17.03 -11.46
CA TYR A 159 -9.79 -17.89 -10.74
C TYR A 159 -10.41 -19.23 -10.32
N LEU A 160 -11.71 -19.25 -10.03
CA LEU A 160 -12.43 -20.42 -9.52
C LEU A 160 -13.38 -21.03 -10.56
N THR A 161 -13.48 -20.41 -11.73
CA THR A 161 -14.30 -20.86 -12.87
C THR A 161 -15.80 -20.92 -12.55
N ASP A 162 -16.61 -21.33 -13.52
CA ASP A 162 -18.07 -21.47 -13.36
C ASP A 162 -18.47 -22.68 -12.48
N THR A 163 -17.50 -23.47 -12.02
CA THR A 163 -17.75 -24.63 -11.15
C THR A 163 -17.87 -24.27 -9.67
N TRP A 164 -17.52 -23.04 -9.27
CA TRP A 164 -17.57 -22.60 -7.87
C TRP A 164 -19.01 -22.50 -7.33
N ARG A 165 -19.34 -23.28 -6.30
CA ARG A 165 -20.68 -23.33 -5.69
C ARG A 165 -20.74 -22.98 -4.20
N GLU A 166 -19.59 -22.78 -3.55
CA GLU A 166 -19.52 -22.53 -2.10
C GLU A 166 -19.95 -21.10 -1.69
N GLY A 167 -20.29 -20.27 -2.68
CA GLY A 167 -20.79 -18.92 -2.47
C GLY A 167 -19.69 -17.86 -2.42
N ILE A 168 -20.12 -16.60 -2.35
CA ILE A 168 -19.25 -15.43 -2.54
C ILE A 168 -18.30 -15.24 -1.36
N VAL A 169 -18.77 -15.47 -0.12
CA VAL A 169 -17.94 -15.32 1.08
C VAL A 169 -16.84 -16.37 1.12
N ALA A 170 -17.15 -17.63 0.81
CA ALA A 170 -16.16 -18.69 0.69
C ALA A 170 -15.13 -18.37 -0.39
N GLY A 171 -15.57 -17.83 -1.53
CA GLY A 171 -14.66 -17.40 -2.60
C GLY A 171 -13.71 -16.28 -2.17
N PHE A 172 -14.15 -15.35 -1.31
CA PHE A 172 -13.28 -14.35 -0.70
C PHE A 172 -12.19 -15.00 0.15
N ASP A 173 -12.58 -15.91 1.04
CA ASP A 173 -11.68 -16.58 1.98
C ASP A 173 -10.68 -17.47 1.23
N TYR A 174 -11.13 -18.20 0.21
CA TYR A 174 -10.28 -19.04 -0.62
C TYR A 174 -9.23 -18.22 -1.41
N LEU A 175 -9.64 -17.13 -2.06
CA LEU A 175 -8.70 -16.24 -2.75
C LEU A 175 -7.69 -15.62 -1.77
N LEU A 176 -8.12 -15.30 -0.55
CA LEU A 176 -7.24 -14.78 0.49
C LEU A 176 -6.20 -15.83 0.92
N GLN A 177 -6.60 -17.10 1.06
CA GLN A 177 -5.71 -18.22 1.36
C GLN A 177 -4.67 -18.45 0.26
N LEU A 178 -5.05 -18.23 -1.01
CA LEU A 178 -4.12 -18.26 -2.16
C LEU A 178 -3.16 -17.05 -2.20
N GLY A 179 -3.18 -16.17 -1.19
CA GLY A 179 -2.34 -14.97 -1.14
C GLY A 179 -2.77 -13.87 -2.11
N GLN A 180 -3.96 -14.00 -2.72
CA GLN A 180 -4.51 -12.98 -3.61
C GLN A 180 -5.23 -11.89 -2.80
N ILE A 181 -5.33 -10.70 -3.38
CA ILE A 181 -6.23 -9.65 -2.86
C ILE A 181 -7.61 -9.89 -3.50
N PRO A 182 -8.63 -10.40 -2.77
CA PRO A 182 -9.86 -10.90 -3.38
C PRO A 182 -10.69 -9.82 -4.09
N VAL A 183 -10.47 -8.56 -3.72
CA VAL A 183 -11.20 -7.39 -4.24
C VAL A 183 -10.32 -6.47 -5.09
N SER A 184 -9.17 -6.97 -5.55
CA SER A 184 -8.27 -6.24 -6.43
C SER A 184 -8.92 -5.96 -7.79
N ARG A 185 -8.58 -4.81 -8.38
CA ARG A 185 -8.96 -4.47 -9.76
C ARG A 185 -8.08 -5.18 -10.79
N ALA A 186 -6.84 -5.49 -10.42
CA ALA A 186 -5.94 -6.25 -11.29
C ALA A 186 -6.39 -7.71 -11.27
N ILE A 187 -6.47 -8.32 -12.46
CA ILE A 187 -6.79 -9.73 -12.67
C ILE A 187 -5.50 -10.44 -13.02
#